data_AF-A0A951MWT0-F1
#
_entry.id   AF-A0A951MWT0-F1
#
_cell.length_a   1.000
_cell.length_b   1.000
_cell.length_c   1.000
_cell.angle_alpha   90.00
_cell.angle_beta   90.00
_cell.angle_gamma   90.00
#
_symmetry.space_group_name_H-M   'P 1'
#
loop_
_entity.id
_entity.type
_entity.pdbx_description
1 polymer ?
#
loop_
_entity_poly.entity_id
_entity_poly.type
_entity_poly.pdbx_seq_one_letter_code
_entity_poly.pdbx_strand_id
1 'polypeptide(L)'
;MDLPIDLDHLRAMLRAHDVRFALVFGSHATGTAGDRSDVDVAVWSDRPLDDWGLRGALADAVDLLDLRTAPEGLAGRVALEGRVVLDDDPSARIRWQADTRKRHLDEAFRRDRFRRDFVAAHG
;
A
#
# COMPACT_ATOMS: atom_id res chain seq x y z
N MET A 1 -4.64 14.98 -5.17
CA MET A 1 -3.31 14.53 -4.73
C MET A 1 -2.39 14.99 -5.84
N ASP A 2 -1.47 15.88 -5.54
CA ASP A 2 -0.48 16.33 -6.51
C ASP A 2 0.74 15.42 -6.32
N LEU A 3 0.95 14.52 -7.28
CA LEU A 3 2.09 13.60 -7.23
C LEU A 3 3.13 14.09 -8.24
N PRO A 4 4.43 13.98 -7.92
CA PRO A 4 5.50 14.37 -8.84
C PRO A 4 5.72 13.34 -9.97
N ILE A 5 4.65 12.67 -10.43
CA ILE A 5 4.69 11.63 -11.48
C ILE A 5 3.49 11.76 -12.42
N ASP A 6 3.67 11.33 -13.67
CA ASP A 6 2.60 11.21 -14.64
C ASP A 6 1.67 10.04 -14.27
N LEU A 7 0.50 10.37 -13.73
CA LEU A 7 -0.51 9.41 -13.32
C LEU A 7 -1.07 8.57 -14.47
N ASP A 8 -1.18 9.14 -15.67
CA ASP A 8 -1.76 8.41 -16.80
C ASP A 8 -0.75 7.42 -17.37
N HIS A 9 0.53 7.80 -17.42
CA HIS A 9 1.61 6.86 -17.73
C HIS A 9 1.70 5.74 -16.69
N LEU A 10 1.67 6.07 -15.39
CA LEU A 10 1.64 5.06 -14.32
C LEU A 10 0.49 4.08 -14.50
N ARG A 11 -0.75 4.57 -14.70
CA ARG A 11 -1.93 3.71 -14.89
C ARG A 11 -1.80 2.81 -16.12
N ALA A 12 -1.29 3.34 -17.22
CA ALA A 12 -1.07 2.55 -18.44
C ALA A 12 -0.08 1.41 -18.19
N MET A 13 1.02 1.70 -17.50
CA MET A 13 2.01 0.68 -17.13
C MET A 13 1.44 -0.37 -16.18
N LEU A 14 0.75 0.04 -15.11
CA LEU A 14 0.13 -0.88 -14.17
C LEU A 14 -0.85 -1.84 -14.86
N ARG A 15 -1.67 -1.35 -15.79
CA ARG A 15 -2.58 -2.17 -16.58
C ARG A 15 -1.87 -3.14 -17.52
N ALA A 16 -0.77 -2.71 -18.13
CA ALA A 16 0.04 -3.58 -18.99
C ALA A 16 0.64 -4.78 -18.23
N HIS A 17 0.73 -4.68 -16.90
CA HIS A 17 1.20 -5.74 -16.00
C HIS A 17 0.08 -6.41 -15.19
N ASP A 18 -1.17 -6.37 -15.67
CA ASP A 18 -2.33 -7.03 -15.05
C ASP A 18 -2.65 -6.59 -13.60
N VAL A 19 -2.27 -5.36 -13.23
CA VAL A 19 -2.63 -4.79 -11.92
C VAL A 19 -4.12 -4.46 -11.90
N ARG A 20 -4.82 -4.98 -10.89
CA ARG A 20 -6.28 -4.80 -10.70
C ARG A 20 -6.61 -3.51 -9.96
N PHE A 21 -5.83 -3.20 -8.93
CA PHE A 21 -5.94 -1.94 -8.21
C PHE A 21 -4.58 -1.53 -7.66
N ALA A 22 -4.42 -0.23 -7.48
CA ALA A 22 -3.23 0.35 -6.87
C ALA A 22 -3.60 1.51 -5.95
N LEU A 23 -2.84 1.60 -4.85
CA LEU A 23 -3.02 2.58 -3.78
C LEU A 23 -1.72 3.31 -3.56
N VAL A 24 -1.73 4.63 -3.60
CA VAL A 24 -0.62 5.42 -3.06
C VAL A 24 -0.71 5.41 -1.55
N PHE A 25 0.42 5.19 -0.89
CA PHE A 25 0.54 5.22 0.57
C PHE A 25 1.73 6.10 1.00
N GLY A 26 2.10 6.05 2.27
CA GLY A 26 3.25 6.80 2.78
C GLY A 26 3.02 8.31 2.82
N SER A 27 4.11 9.07 2.76
CA SER A 27 4.11 10.53 2.96
C SER A 27 3.23 11.28 1.94
N HIS A 28 3.08 10.74 0.74
CA HIS A 28 2.22 11.31 -0.31
C HIS A 28 0.72 11.08 -0.03
N ALA A 29 0.37 9.98 0.63
CA ALA A 29 -1.01 9.73 1.06
C ALA A 29 -1.42 10.55 2.29
N THR A 30 -0.48 10.82 3.20
CA THR A 30 -0.71 11.60 4.43
C THR A 30 -0.52 13.11 4.24
N GLY A 31 -0.01 13.55 3.09
CA GLY A 31 0.22 14.97 2.78
C GLY A 31 1.44 15.58 3.47
N THR A 32 2.38 14.74 3.91
CA THR A 32 3.62 15.15 4.60
C THR A 32 4.86 15.00 3.71
N ALA A 33 4.67 14.71 2.41
CA ALA A 33 5.76 14.58 1.45
C ALA A 33 6.44 15.93 1.16
N GLY A 34 7.76 15.90 1.01
CA GLY A 34 8.54 17.02 0.47
C GLY A 34 8.95 16.75 -0.99
N ASP A 35 9.56 17.73 -1.64
CA ASP A 35 9.89 17.73 -3.09
C ASP A 35 10.83 16.60 -3.57
N ARG A 36 11.40 15.80 -2.65
CA ARG A 36 12.30 14.67 -2.94
C ARG A 36 11.77 13.32 -2.47
N SER A 37 10.51 13.24 -2.03
CA SER A 37 9.95 11.99 -1.53
C SER A 37 9.53 11.10 -2.70
N ASP A 38 10.05 9.87 -2.73
CA ASP A 38 9.59 8.83 -3.64
C ASP A 38 8.09 8.55 -3.42
N VAL A 39 7.41 8.18 -4.50
CA VAL A 39 5.97 7.87 -4.49
C VAL A 39 5.80 6.38 -4.21
N ASP A 40 5.35 6.08 -2.99
CA ASP A 40 5.01 4.72 -2.57
C ASP A 40 3.70 4.25 -3.21
N VAL A 41 3.74 3.23 -4.07
CA VAL A 41 2.58 2.65 -4.74
C VAL A 41 2.44 1.18 -4.39
N ALA A 42 1.36 0.85 -3.69
CA ALA A 42 0.97 -0.52 -3.39
C ALA A 42 0.07 -1.06 -4.48
N VAL A 43 0.34 -2.28 -4.95
CA VAL A 43 -0.30 -2.87 -6.12
C VAL A 43 -0.85 -4.26 -5.81
N TRP A 44 -1.98 -4.59 -6.43
CA TRP A 44 -2.57 -5.93 -6.35
C TRP A 44 -2.85 -6.49 -7.74
N SER A 45 -2.46 -7.75 -7.94
CA SER A 45 -2.65 -8.53 -9.16
C SER A 45 -2.94 -10.00 -8.85
N ASP A 46 -3.62 -10.69 -9.76
CA ASP A 46 -3.95 -12.12 -9.60
C ASP A 46 -2.74 -13.05 -9.74
N ARG A 47 -1.62 -12.53 -10.23
CA ARG A 47 -0.31 -13.21 -10.30
C ARG A 47 0.74 -12.40 -9.55
N PRO A 48 1.80 -13.05 -9.01
CA PRO A 48 2.96 -12.33 -8.51
C PRO A 48 3.45 -11.33 -9.56
N LEU A 49 3.78 -10.13 -9.12
CA LEU A 49 4.32 -9.12 -10.01
C LEU A 49 5.71 -9.53 -10.49
N ASP A 50 5.95 -9.39 -11.79
CA ASP A 50 7.32 -9.31 -12.30
C ASP A 50 7.88 -7.95 -11.93
N ASP A 51 8.41 -7.88 -10.70
CA ASP A 51 8.88 -6.66 -10.07
C ASP A 51 9.98 -5.98 -10.90
N TRP A 52 10.79 -6.75 -11.64
CA TRP A 52 11.90 -6.20 -12.43
C TRP A 52 11.41 -5.48 -13.69
N GLY A 53 10.48 -6.08 -14.42
CA GLY A 53 9.92 -5.49 -15.64
C GLY A 53 9.09 -4.24 -15.35
N LEU A 54 8.30 -4.27 -14.27
CA LEU A 54 7.48 -3.12 -13.88
C LEU A 54 8.32 -1.98 -13.29
N ARG A 55 9.29 -2.26 -12.41
CA ARG A 55 10.19 -1.23 -11.86
C ARG A 55 11.02 -0.55 -12.95
N GLY A 56 11.52 -1.31 -13.92
CA GLY A 56 12.31 -0.75 -15.02
C GLY A 56 11.51 0.14 -15.99
N ALA A 57 10.17 0.00 -16.00
CA ALA A 57 9.29 0.80 -16.83
C ALA A 57 8.70 2.03 -16.12
N LEU A 58 8.82 2.09 -14.79
CA LEU A 58 8.42 3.25 -13.99
C LEU A 58 9.61 4.18 -13.74
N ALA A 59 9.33 5.44 -13.44
CA ALA A 59 10.37 6.38 -13.05
C ALA A 59 11.05 5.93 -11.75
N ASP A 60 12.35 6.23 -11.58
CA ASP A 60 13.14 5.91 -10.38
C ASP A 60 12.51 6.41 -9.07
N ALA A 61 11.61 7.38 -9.16
CA ALA A 61 10.89 7.98 -8.03
C ALA A 61 9.64 7.19 -7.58
N VAL A 62 9.42 5.95 -8.05
CA VAL A 62 8.26 5.13 -7.65
C VAL A 62 8.70 3.86 -6.93
N ASP A 63 8.30 3.73 -5.67
CA ASP A 63 8.53 2.54 -4.86
C ASP A 63 7.31 1.62 -4.88
N LEU A 64 7.48 0.41 -5.41
CA LEU A 64 6.41 -0.57 -5.53
C LEU A 64 6.34 -1.51 -4.33
N LEU A 65 5.11 -1.79 -3.88
CA LEU A 65 4.79 -2.79 -2.88
C LEU A 65 3.76 -3.79 -3.43
N ASP A 66 4.13 -5.07 -3.55
CA ASP A 66 3.19 -6.15 -3.84
C ASP A 66 2.34 -6.48 -2.60
N LEU A 67 1.03 -6.21 -2.69
CA LEU A 67 0.08 -6.43 -1.60
C LEU A 67 -0.19 -7.90 -1.28
N ARG A 68 0.23 -8.84 -2.13
CA ARG A 68 0.13 -10.29 -1.85
C ARG A 68 1.17 -10.74 -0.84
N THR A 69 2.36 -10.14 -0.89
CA THR A 69 3.52 -10.53 -0.06
C THR A 69 3.91 -9.45 0.95
N ALA A 70 3.19 -8.33 0.97
CA ALA A 70 3.43 -7.23 1.89
C ALA A 70 3.42 -7.70 3.35
N PRO A 71 4.40 -7.26 4.17
CA PRO A 71 4.36 -7.48 5.62
C PRO A 71 3.06 -6.96 6.23
N GLU A 72 2.48 -7.69 7.17
CA GLU A 72 1.13 -7.42 7.71
C GLU A 72 0.94 -5.99 8.26
N GLY A 73 1.95 -5.45 8.95
CA GLY A 73 1.90 -4.08 9.46
C GLY A 73 1.82 -3.04 8.35
N LEU A 74 2.54 -3.27 7.25
CA LEU A 74 2.55 -2.38 6.10
C LEU A 74 1.26 -2.51 5.29
N ALA A 75 0.82 -3.75 5.02
CA ALA A 75 -0.46 -4.02 4.36
C ALA A 75 -1.63 -3.38 5.14
N GLY A 76 -1.61 -3.46 6.47
CA GLY A 76 -2.59 -2.81 7.35
C GLY A 76 -2.62 -1.29 7.20
N ARG A 77 -1.44 -0.64 7.19
CA ARG A 77 -1.34 0.80 6.97
C ARG A 77 -1.86 1.20 5.59
N VAL A 78 -1.46 0.50 4.53
CA VAL A 78 -1.97 0.72 3.17
C VAL A 78 -3.48 0.56 3.13
N ALA A 79 -4.02 -0.48 3.77
CA ALA A 79 -5.46 -0.71 3.80
C ALA A 79 -6.20 0.44 4.48
N LEU A 80 -5.66 1.02 5.57
CA LEU A 80 -6.26 2.13 6.32
C LEU A 80 -6.16 3.48 5.60
N GLU A 81 -4.96 3.81 5.10
CA GLU A 81 -4.59 5.17 4.68
C GLU A 81 -4.42 5.33 3.17
N GLY A 82 -4.30 4.21 2.44
CA GLY A 82 -4.01 4.21 1.01
C GLY A 82 -5.09 4.89 0.17
N ARG A 83 -4.66 5.66 -0.82
CA ARG A 83 -5.53 6.41 -1.74
C ARG A 83 -5.46 5.80 -3.13
N VAL A 84 -6.62 5.60 -3.75
CA VAL A 84 -6.75 4.94 -5.06
C VAL A 84 -6.08 5.74 -6.16
N VAL A 85 -5.22 5.06 -6.94
CA VAL A 85 -4.67 5.58 -8.20
C VAL A 85 -5.12 4.79 -9.43
N LEU A 86 -5.41 3.50 -9.23
CA LEU A 86 -6.02 2.58 -10.21
C LEU A 86 -7.02 1.68 -9.48
N ASP A 87 -8.18 1.43 -10.08
CA ASP A 87 -9.23 0.56 -9.51
C ASP A 87 -10.07 -0.06 -10.64
N ASP A 88 -9.48 -1.02 -11.34
CA ASP A 88 -10.14 -1.77 -12.42
C ASP A 88 -10.94 -2.97 -11.86
N ASP A 89 -10.77 -3.32 -10.57
CA ASP A 89 -11.63 -4.24 -9.82
C ASP A 89 -11.96 -3.70 -8.40
N PRO A 90 -12.98 -2.83 -8.29
CA PRO A 90 -13.42 -2.28 -7.00
C PRO A 90 -13.85 -3.35 -5.99
N SER A 91 -14.39 -4.49 -6.46
CA SER A 91 -14.86 -5.55 -5.57
C SER A 91 -13.68 -6.24 -4.89
N ALA A 92 -12.63 -6.57 -5.66
CA ALA A 92 -11.38 -7.11 -5.11
C ALA A 92 -10.72 -6.13 -4.14
N ARG A 93 -10.65 -4.84 -4.50
CA ARG A 93 -10.08 -3.81 -3.62
C ARG A 93 -10.83 -3.70 -2.30
N ILE A 94 -12.16 -3.57 -2.34
CA ILE A 94 -12.98 -3.41 -1.13
C ILE A 94 -12.82 -4.63 -0.22
N ARG A 95 -12.86 -5.84 -0.80
CA ARG A 95 -12.64 -7.08 -0.04
C ARG A 95 -11.26 -7.10 0.61
N TRP A 96 -10.22 -6.83 -0.14
CA TRP A 96 -8.84 -6.80 0.36
C TRP A 96 -8.68 -5.76 1.48
N GLN A 97 -9.21 -4.55 1.31
CA GLN A 97 -9.16 -3.49 2.32
C GLN A 97 -9.92 -3.89 3.59
N ALA A 98 -11.13 -4.44 3.47
CA ALA A 98 -11.93 -4.86 4.62
C ALA A 98 -11.24 -5.96 5.43
N ASP A 99 -10.79 -7.03 4.76
CA ASP A 99 -10.11 -8.16 5.40
C ASP A 99 -8.80 -7.74 6.06
N THR A 100 -8.02 -6.88 5.40
CA THR A 100 -6.72 -6.43 5.90
C THR A 100 -6.84 -5.43 7.05
N ARG A 101 -7.80 -4.49 6.98
CA ARG A 101 -8.09 -3.57 8.10
C ARG A 101 -8.51 -4.33 9.35
N LYS A 102 -9.40 -5.31 9.20
CA LYS A 102 -9.85 -6.15 10.32
C LYS A 102 -8.67 -6.83 11.01
N ARG A 103 -7.85 -7.57 10.25
CA ARG A 103 -6.67 -8.25 10.79
C ARG A 103 -5.72 -7.28 11.49
N HIS A 104 -5.39 -6.16 10.84
CA HIS A 104 -4.48 -5.17 11.39
C HIS A 104 -4.98 -4.58 12.73
N LEU A 105 -6.26 -4.24 12.83
CA LEU A 105 -6.84 -3.69 14.05
C LEU A 105 -6.91 -4.75 15.18
N ASP A 106 -7.23 -6.00 14.84
CA ASP A 106 -7.22 -7.13 15.78
C ASP A 106 -5.80 -7.39 16.33
N GLU A 107 -4.77 -7.28 15.49
CA GLU A 107 -3.37 -7.35 15.92
C GLU A 107 -2.96 -6.17 16.78
N ALA A 108 -3.30 -4.94 16.37
CA ALA A 108 -2.96 -3.73 17.10
C ALA A 108 -3.53 -3.75 18.51
N PHE A 109 -4.79 -4.19 18.66
CA PHE A 109 -5.41 -4.37 19.96
C PHE A 109 -4.68 -5.39 20.83
N ARG A 110 -4.25 -6.53 20.25
CA ARG A 110 -3.46 -7.55 20.97
C ARG A 110 -2.11 -6.99 21.44
N ARG A 111 -1.37 -6.30 20.56
CA ARG A 111 -0.08 -5.69 20.90
C ARG A 111 -0.22 -4.65 22.01
N ASP A 112 -1.26 -3.82 21.95
CA ASP A 112 -1.49 -2.79 22.95
C ASP A 112 -1.83 -3.36 24.33
N ARG A 113 -2.63 -4.44 24.38
CA ARG A 113 -2.90 -5.18 25.62
C ARG A 113 -1.62 -5.74 26.24
N PHE A 114 -0.80 -6.44 25.45
CA PHE A 114 0.47 -6.98 25.94
C PHE A 114 1.40 -5.89 26.47
N ARG A 115 1.48 -4.75 25.78
CA ARG A 115 2.29 -3.60 26.21
C ARG A 115 1.81 -3.07 27.56
N ARG A 116 0.49 -2.89 27.73
CA ARG A 116 -0.10 -2.42 28.99
C ARG A 116 0.17 -3.39 30.13
N ASP A 117 -0.03 -4.69 29.90
CA ASP A 117 0.18 -5.72 30.91
C ASP A 117 1.67 -5.83 31.30
N PHE A 118 2.59 -5.69 30.34
CA PHE A 118 4.03 -5.69 30.61
C PHE A 118 4.48 -4.51 31.48
N VAL A 119 4.02 -3.29 31.13
CA VAL A 119 4.31 -2.07 31.91
C VAL A 119 3.72 -2.16 33.32
N ALA A 120 2.50 -2.67 33.47
CA ALA A 120 1.86 -2.82 34.78
C ALA A 120 2.53 -3.89 35.66
N ALA A 121 3.16 -4.90 35.07
CA ALA A 121 3.82 -5.98 35.81
C ALA A 121 5.28 -5.68 36.19
N HIS A 122 5.93 -4.70 35.56
CA HIS A 122 7.38 -4.42 35.72
C HIS A 122 7.71 -2.93 35.95
N GLY A 123 6.72 -2.07 36.16
CA GLY A 123 6.88 -0.66 36.52
C GLY A 123 6.41 -0.40 37.93
#